data_AF-A0A7Y2U880-F1
#
_entry.id   AF-A0A7Y2U880-F1
#
_cell.length_a   1.000
_cell.length_b   1.000
_cell.length_c   1.000
_cell.angle_alpha   90.00
_cell.angle_beta   90.00
_cell.angle_gamma   90.00
#
_symmetry.space_group_name_H-M   'P 1'
#
loop_
_entity.id
_entity.type
_entity.pdbx_description
1 polymer ?
#
loop_
_entity_poly.entity_id
_entity_poly.type
_entity_poly.pdbx_seq_one_letter_code
_entity_poly.pdbx_strand_id
1 'polypeptide(L)'
;MRKKYSREKKHRTGEIPTGSFSDIAFLLIIYFLVATTLVKVKTITADLPSGEKSTQTQSDKTPTIQLRGGQIVFNDKKMDWTELNNRLAALDLAEQVGQKRVILLETAKGTPYQDYFQALAAISANGGVVALVEDDE
;
A
#
# COMPACT_ATOMS: atom_id res chain seq x y z
N MET A 1 56.76 23.13 -61.39
CA MET A 1 56.07 21.92 -60.89
C MET A 1 55.95 22.01 -59.37
N ARG A 2 54.74 22.13 -58.80
CA ARG A 2 54.51 22.15 -57.34
C ARG A 2 54.11 20.75 -56.87
N LYS A 3 54.94 20.10 -56.06
CA LYS A 3 54.67 18.79 -55.46
C LYS A 3 53.62 18.95 -54.36
N LYS A 4 52.39 18.47 -54.59
CA LYS A 4 51.32 18.45 -53.60
C LYS A 4 51.56 17.28 -52.66
N TYR A 5 51.97 17.54 -51.41
CA TYR A 5 52.04 16.52 -50.38
C TYR A 5 50.62 16.23 -49.89
N SER A 6 50.10 15.05 -50.23
CA SER A 6 48.87 14.53 -49.65
C SER A 6 49.16 14.16 -48.19
N ARG A 7 48.61 14.92 -47.23
CA ARG A 7 48.59 14.50 -45.83
C ARG A 7 47.47 13.48 -45.66
N GLU A 8 47.87 12.22 -45.56
CA GLU A 8 46.95 11.13 -45.20
C GLU A 8 46.46 11.35 -43.76
N LYS A 9 45.16 11.55 -43.58
CA LYS A 9 44.55 11.72 -42.26
C LYS A 9 44.46 10.34 -41.61
N LYS A 10 45.34 10.07 -40.64
CA LYS A 10 45.31 8.84 -39.82
C LYS A 10 43.92 8.69 -39.18
N HIS A 11 43.15 7.70 -39.64
CA HIS A 11 41.88 7.33 -39.04
C HIS A 11 42.16 6.85 -37.61
N ARG A 12 41.79 7.65 -36.61
CA ARG A 12 41.83 7.22 -35.21
C ARG A 12 40.70 6.22 -35.04
N THR A 13 41.00 4.93 -35.09
CA THR A 13 40.13 3.90 -34.53
C THR A 13 40.11 4.13 -33.02
N GLY A 14 39.23 5.02 -32.56
CA GLY A 14 38.96 5.19 -31.14
C GLY A 14 38.31 3.92 -30.65
N GLU A 15 39.06 3.10 -29.92
CA GLU A 15 38.49 1.99 -29.18
C GLU A 15 37.46 2.58 -28.21
N ILE A 16 36.22 2.09 -28.29
CA ILE A 16 35.18 2.50 -27.34
C ILE A 16 35.65 2.03 -25.96
N PRO A 17 35.69 2.90 -24.93
CA PRO A 17 36.07 2.49 -23.58
C PRO A 17 35.03 1.51 -23.02
N THR A 18 35.21 0.21 -23.27
CA THR A 18 34.28 -0.85 -22.88
C THR A 18 34.27 -1.08 -21.37
N GLY A 19 35.36 -0.75 -20.66
CA GLY A 19 35.45 -0.84 -19.20
C GLY A 19 34.39 0.02 -18.51
N SER A 20 34.41 1.33 -18.75
CA SER A 20 33.44 2.26 -18.15
C SER A 20 32.00 2.04 -18.64
N PHE A 21 31.83 1.53 -19.86
CA PHE A 21 30.51 1.18 -20.38
C PHE A 21 29.87 0.01 -19.61
N SER A 22 30.67 -1.03 -19.30
CA SER A 22 30.21 -2.19 -18.51
C SER A 22 29.79 -1.79 -17.10
N ASP A 23 30.54 -0.91 -16.43
CA ASP A 23 30.24 -0.46 -15.08
C ASP A 23 28.91 0.30 -15.00
N ILE A 24 28.69 1.24 -15.93
CA ILE A 24 27.45 2.01 -15.99
C ILE A 24 26.26 1.10 -16.31
N ALA A 25 26.41 0.16 -17.24
CA ALA A 25 25.34 -0.79 -17.57
C ALA A 25 24.98 -1.68 -16.38
N PHE A 26 25.98 -2.16 -15.63
CA PHE A 26 25.77 -3.00 -14.45
C PHE A 26 25.05 -2.24 -13.32
N LEU A 27 25.47 -0.99 -13.05
CA LEU A 27 24.84 -0.15 -12.05
C LEU A 27 23.38 0.16 -12.40
N LEU A 28 23.08 0.43 -13.68
CA LEU A 28 21.71 0.64 -14.15
C LEU A 28 20.84 -0.62 -13.98
N ILE A 29 21.37 -1.82 -14.24
CA ILE A 29 20.64 -3.07 -14.04
C ILE A 29 20.31 -3.28 -12.57
N ILE A 30 21.27 -3.08 -11.65
CA ILE A 30 21.00 -3.18 -10.21
C ILE A 30 20.00 -2.11 -9.77
N TYR A 31 20.15 -0.87 -10.25
CA TYR A 31 19.23 0.21 -9.93
C TYR A 31 17.80 -0.12 -10.38
N PHE A 32 17.60 -0.59 -11.60
CA PHE A 32 16.29 -1.02 -12.08
C PHE A 32 15.79 -2.26 -11.35
N LEU A 33 16.63 -3.23 -11.04
CA LEU A 33 16.24 -4.42 -10.27
C LEU A 33 15.74 -4.02 -8.88
N VAL A 34 16.44 -3.12 -8.19
CA VAL A 34 16.02 -2.62 -6.86
C VAL A 34 14.81 -1.70 -6.98
N ALA A 35 14.77 -0.77 -7.93
CA ALA A 35 13.66 0.15 -8.12
C ALA A 35 12.37 -0.56 -8.57
N THR A 36 12.46 -1.63 -9.35
CA THR A 36 11.30 -2.47 -9.72
C THR A 36 10.77 -3.30 -8.54
N THR A 37 11.57 -3.52 -7.49
CA THR A 37 11.05 -4.10 -6.24
C THR A 37 10.16 -3.14 -5.44
N LEU A 38 10.12 -1.84 -5.79
CA LEU A 38 9.18 -0.87 -5.20
C LEU A 38 7.78 -0.89 -5.83
N VAL A 39 7.40 -1.97 -6.52
CA VAL A 39 5.99 -2.18 -6.87
C VAL A 39 5.27 -2.83 -5.70
N LYS A 40 4.82 -2.01 -4.77
CA LYS A 40 3.81 -2.35 -3.75
C LYS A 40 3.24 -1.02 -3.24
N VAL A 41 1.95 -0.81 -3.10
CA VAL A 41 0.85 -1.71 -2.76
C VAL A 41 -0.41 -1.09 -3.41
N LYS A 42 -1.46 -1.88 -3.69
CA LYS A 42 -2.80 -1.31 -3.98
C LYS A 42 -3.05 -0.18 -2.99
N THR A 43 -3.19 1.04 -3.50
CA THR A 43 -3.57 2.20 -2.69
C THR A 43 -5.00 1.95 -2.26
N ILE A 44 -5.18 1.34 -1.08
CA ILE A 44 -6.47 1.32 -0.41
C ILE A 44 -6.64 2.76 0.08
N THR A 45 -7.59 3.46 -0.52
CA THR A 45 -7.98 4.81 -0.12
C THR A 45 -8.56 4.71 1.29
N ALA A 46 -7.73 4.95 2.29
CA ALA A 46 -8.18 5.22 3.64
C ALA A 46 -8.56 6.71 3.68
N ASP A 47 -9.84 7.01 3.49
CA ASP A 47 -10.34 8.36 3.77
C ASP A 47 -10.36 8.52 5.29
N LEU A 48 -9.57 9.47 5.82
CA LEU A 48 -9.69 9.87 7.22
C LEU A 48 -11.02 10.62 7.38
N PRO A 49 -12.00 10.12 8.13
CA PRO A 49 -13.12 10.94 8.54
C PRO A 49 -12.58 12.04 9.46
N SER A 50 -12.86 13.30 9.12
CA SER A 50 -12.59 14.45 9.97
C SER A 50 -13.21 14.20 11.35
N GLY A 51 -12.35 14.03 12.35
CA GLY A 51 -12.74 13.69 13.71
C GLY A 51 -13.54 14.80 14.37
N GLU A 52 -14.83 14.55 14.57
CA GLU A 52 -15.52 14.97 15.78
C GLU A 52 -16.16 13.72 16.36
N LYS A 53 -15.85 13.42 17.63
CA LYS A 53 -16.58 12.47 18.46
C LYS A 53 -17.99 13.03 18.71
N SER A 54 -18.79 13.13 17.65
CA SER A 54 -20.20 13.46 17.77
C SER A 54 -20.91 12.18 18.15
N THR A 55 -21.62 12.26 19.26
CA THR A 55 -22.46 11.22 19.84
C THR A 55 -23.51 10.80 18.82
N GLN A 56 -23.17 9.89 17.90
CA GLN A 56 -24.11 9.38 16.92
C GLN A 56 -25.11 8.46 17.63
N THR A 57 -26.37 8.88 17.56
CA THR A 57 -27.58 8.18 17.98
C THR A 57 -27.53 6.73 17.51
N GLN A 58 -27.98 5.80 18.37
CA GLN A 58 -27.82 4.34 18.26
C GLN A 58 -28.25 3.66 16.93
N SER A 59 -28.84 4.35 15.96
CA SER A 59 -29.32 3.73 14.71
C SER A 59 -28.35 3.78 13.52
N ASP A 60 -27.32 4.62 13.53
CA ASP A 60 -26.35 4.77 12.42
C ASP A 60 -24.90 4.61 12.89
N LYS A 61 -24.63 3.66 13.80
CA LYS A 61 -23.26 3.40 14.24
C LYS A 61 -22.43 2.79 13.11
N THR A 62 -21.39 3.50 12.67
CA THR A 62 -20.35 2.98 11.79
C THR A 62 -19.77 1.68 12.36
N PRO A 63 -19.76 0.57 11.60
CA PRO A 63 -19.16 -0.67 12.06
C PRO A 63 -17.70 -0.47 12.48
N THR A 64 -17.32 -0.99 13.64
CA THR A 64 -15.97 -0.84 14.21
C THR A 64 -15.33 -2.20 14.42
N ILE A 65 -14.11 -2.36 13.92
CA ILE A 65 -13.22 -3.49 14.15
C ILE A 65 -12.10 -3.03 15.07
N GLN A 66 -11.94 -3.69 16.20
CA GLN A 66 -10.85 -3.46 17.14
C GLN A 66 -9.92 -4.65 17.16
N LEU A 67 -8.63 -4.39 17.02
CA LEU A 67 -7.56 -5.38 17.17
C LEU A 67 -6.80 -5.06 18.46
N ARG A 68 -6.95 -5.92 19.48
CA ARG A 68 -6.28 -5.75 20.77
C ARG A 68 -5.75 -7.10 21.28
N GLY A 69 -4.43 -7.19 21.49
CA GLY A 69 -3.80 -8.37 22.09
C GLY A 69 -4.07 -9.70 21.36
N GLY A 70 -4.14 -9.67 20.02
CA GLY A 70 -4.45 -10.83 19.19
C GLY A 70 -5.92 -11.24 19.18
N GLN A 71 -6.81 -10.43 19.76
CA GLN A 71 -8.26 -10.62 19.71
C GLN A 71 -8.89 -9.64 18.73
N ILE A 72 -9.88 -10.12 18.00
CA ILE A 72 -10.68 -9.34 17.07
C ILE A 72 -12.01 -9.08 17.75
N VAL A 73 -12.39 -7.80 17.83
CA VAL A 73 -13.69 -7.37 18.34
C VAL A 73 -14.41 -6.61 17.24
N PHE A 74 -15.61 -7.03 16.88
CA PHE A 74 -16.47 -6.32 15.95
C PHE A 74 -17.72 -5.82 16.68
N ASN A 75 -17.96 -4.51 16.69
CA ASN A 75 -19.08 -3.88 17.41
C ASN A 75 -19.28 -4.47 18.82
N ASP A 76 -18.22 -4.44 19.63
CA ASP A 76 -18.17 -4.94 21.01
C ASP A 76 -18.27 -6.48 21.19
N LYS A 77 -18.28 -7.26 20.10
CA LYS A 77 -18.31 -8.73 20.15
C LYS A 77 -16.99 -9.34 19.70
N LYS A 78 -16.39 -10.15 20.56
CA LYS A 78 -15.23 -10.97 20.21
C LYS A 78 -15.63 -12.01 19.18
N MET A 79 -14.81 -12.16 18.15
CA MET A 79 -15.04 -13.13 17.08
C MET A 79 -13.73 -13.60 16.47
N ASP A 80 -13.78 -14.66 15.67
CA ASP A 80 -12.62 -15.12 14.89
C ASP A 80 -12.58 -14.50 13.48
N TRP A 81 -11.51 -14.80 12.73
CA TRP A 81 -11.34 -14.32 11.35
C TRP A 81 -12.43 -14.83 10.39
N THR A 82 -12.93 -16.05 10.60
CA THR A 82 -13.95 -16.67 9.75
C THR A 82 -15.29 -15.96 9.96
N GLU A 83 -15.67 -15.75 11.22
CA GLU A 83 -16.86 -15.04 11.63
C GLU A 83 -16.79 -13.57 11.18
N LEU A 84 -15.63 -12.91 11.29
CA LEU A 84 -15.44 -11.54 10.81
C LEU A 84 -15.72 -11.45 9.31
N ASN A 85 -15.14 -12.35 8.51
CA ASN A 85 -15.37 -12.37 7.07
C ASN A 85 -16.83 -12.61 6.71
N ASN A 86 -17.49 -13.56 7.39
CA ASN A 86 -18.92 -13.81 7.21
C ASN A 86 -19.76 -12.58 7.56
N ARG A 87 -19.37 -11.86 8.62
CA ARG A 87 -20.07 -10.64 9.04
C ARG A 87 -19.87 -9.50 8.05
N LEU A 88 -18.65 -9.32 7.54
CA LEU A 88 -18.33 -8.32 6.53
C LEU A 88 -19.05 -8.58 5.21
N ALA A 89 -19.15 -9.85 4.79
CA ALA A 89 -19.91 -10.25 3.63
C ALA A 89 -21.40 -9.94 3.79
N ALA A 90 -21.97 -10.20 4.97
CA ALA A 90 -23.37 -9.92 5.27
C ALA A 90 -23.72 -8.41 5.36
N LEU A 91 -22.72 -7.52 5.31
CA LEU A 91 -22.95 -6.07 5.29
C LEU A 91 -23.12 -5.51 3.88
N ASP A 92 -22.83 -6.30 2.83
CA ASP A 92 -22.95 -5.91 1.42
C ASP A 92 -22.40 -4.49 1.14
N LEU A 93 -21.21 -4.19 1.69
CA LEU A 93 -20.63 -2.84 1.68
C LEU A 93 -20.43 -2.31 0.26
N ALA A 94 -20.25 -3.20 -0.73
CA ALA A 94 -20.15 -2.84 -2.13
C ALA A 94 -21.44 -2.18 -2.69
N GLU A 95 -22.61 -2.54 -2.17
CA GLU A 95 -23.91 -1.99 -2.59
C GLU A 95 -24.26 -0.70 -1.84
N GLN A 96 -23.57 -0.41 -0.73
CA GLN A 96 -23.83 0.75 0.09
C GLN A 96 -23.19 2.02 -0.49
N VAL A 97 -23.72 3.19 -0.14
CA VAL A 97 -23.27 4.48 -0.68
C VAL A 97 -22.77 5.38 0.45
N GLY A 98 -21.66 6.09 0.21
CA GLY A 98 -21.11 7.09 1.11
C GLY A 98 -20.60 6.49 2.43
N GLN A 99 -21.00 7.09 3.55
CA GLN A 99 -20.52 6.75 4.90
C GLN A 99 -20.87 5.33 5.33
N LYS A 100 -21.89 4.70 4.74
CA LYS A 100 -22.27 3.33 5.09
C LYS A 100 -21.30 2.26 4.60
N ARG A 101 -20.36 2.63 3.73
CA ARG A 101 -19.23 1.78 3.33
C ARG A 101 -18.05 1.87 4.28
N VAL A 102 -18.04 2.86 5.16
CA VAL A 102 -16.92 3.12 6.05
C VAL A 102 -16.93 2.11 7.19
N ILE A 103 -15.78 1.51 7.45
CA ILE A 103 -15.53 0.68 8.62
C ILE A 103 -14.37 1.29 9.39
N LEU A 104 -14.59 1.50 10.68
CA LEU A 104 -13.58 2.00 11.59
C LEU A 104 -12.65 0.84 11.99
N LEU A 105 -11.34 1.01 11.79
CA LEU A 105 -10.33 0.05 12.20
C LEU A 105 -9.49 0.68 13.31
N GLU A 106 -9.71 0.18 14.53
CA GLU A 106 -9.00 0.56 15.74
C GLU A 106 -7.95 -0.51 16.06
N THR A 107 -6.70 -0.09 16.28
CA THR A 107 -5.62 -1.00 16.66
C THR A 107 -4.93 -0.53 17.93
N ALA A 108 -4.75 -1.42 18.89
CA ALA A 108 -3.93 -1.13 20.07
C ALA A 108 -2.43 -1.19 19.75
N LYS A 109 -1.63 -0.49 20.56
CA LYS A 109 -0.17 -0.56 20.52
C LYS A 109 0.30 -2.01 20.67
N GLY A 110 1.17 -2.44 19.76
CA GLY A 110 1.69 -3.82 19.74
C GLY A 110 0.85 -4.81 18.93
N THR A 111 -0.21 -4.36 18.23
CA THR A 111 -0.93 -5.20 17.26
C THR A 111 0.04 -5.66 16.16
N PRO A 112 0.15 -6.98 15.89
CA PRO A 112 0.98 -7.48 14.81
C PRO A 112 0.56 -6.87 13.46
N TYR A 113 1.54 -6.48 12.65
CA TYR A 113 1.28 -5.93 11.30
C TYR A 113 0.45 -6.89 10.44
N GLN A 114 0.64 -8.20 10.60
CA GLN A 114 -0.12 -9.22 9.91
C GLN A 114 -1.62 -9.13 10.21
N ASP A 115 -2.00 -8.98 11.48
CA ASP A 115 -3.41 -8.89 11.89
C ASP A 115 -4.05 -7.60 11.36
N TYR A 116 -3.33 -6.49 11.47
CA TYR A 116 -3.74 -5.21 10.89
C TYR A 116 -3.99 -5.32 9.39
N PHE A 117 -3.02 -5.87 8.64
CA PHE A 117 -3.11 -6.01 7.20
C PHE A 117 -4.24 -6.97 6.80
N GLN A 118 -4.45 -8.04 7.56
CA GLN A 118 -5.52 -9.00 7.31
C GLN A 118 -6.91 -8.37 7.51
N ALA A 119 -7.10 -7.57 8.55
CA ALA A 119 -8.35 -6.84 8.76
C ALA A 119 -8.60 -5.82 7.63
N LEU A 120 -7.58 -5.05 7.28
CA LEU A 120 -7.64 -4.06 6.19
C LEU A 120 -7.96 -4.71 4.84
N ALA A 121 -7.33 -5.85 4.53
CA ALA A 121 -7.60 -6.63 3.32
C ALA A 121 -9.03 -7.20 3.32
N ALA A 122 -9.52 -7.70 4.45
CA ALA A 122 -10.87 -8.22 4.59
C ALA A 122 -11.93 -7.14 4.34
N ILE A 123 -11.76 -5.94 4.90
CA ILE A 123 -12.68 -4.81 4.67
C ILE A 123 -12.68 -4.42 3.20
N SER A 124 -11.49 -4.25 2.60
CA SER A 124 -11.34 -3.86 1.19
C SER A 124 -11.91 -4.90 0.23
N ALA A 125 -11.74 -6.20 0.53
CA ALA A 125 -12.27 -7.29 -0.28
C ALA A 125 -13.81 -7.31 -0.32
N ASN A 126 -14.47 -6.82 0.74
CA ASN A 126 -15.92 -6.69 0.81
C ASN A 126 -16.45 -5.34 0.28
N GLY A 127 -15.59 -4.49 -0.28
CA GLY A 127 -15.98 -3.19 -0.84
C GLY A 127 -16.10 -2.06 0.19
N GLY A 128 -15.62 -2.28 1.41
CA GLY A 128 -15.58 -1.26 2.46
C GLY A 128 -14.42 -0.27 2.31
N VAL A 129 -14.63 0.93 2.84
CA VAL A 129 -13.60 1.97 2.98
C VAL A 129 -13.10 1.94 4.43
N VAL A 130 -11.78 1.90 4.62
CA VAL A 130 -11.19 1.82 5.96
C VAL A 130 -10.95 3.22 6.50
N ALA A 131 -11.48 3.51 7.68
CA ALA A 131 -11.11 4.68 8.48
C ALA A 131 -10.22 4.22 9.63
N LEU A 132 -8.97 4.70 9.64
CA LEU A 132 -7.98 4.33 10.66
C LEU A 132 -8.13 5.20 11.90
N VAL A 133 -8.17 4.56 13.06
CA VAL A 133 -8.13 5.24 14.36
C VAL A 133 -7.00 4.62 15.17
N GLU A 134 -5.98 5.42 15.48
CA GLU A 134 -4.93 5.02 16.41
C GLU A 134 -5.43 5.27 17.83
N ASP A 135 -5.35 4.26 18.69
CA ASP A 135 -5.56 4.44 20.13
C ASP A 135 -4.30 5.10 20.72
N ASP A 136 -4.44 6.31 21.23
CA ASP A 136 -3.35 7.07 21.87
C ASP A 136 -3.00 6.54 23.28
N GLU A 137 -3.83 5.67 23.88
CA GLU A 137 -3.57 5.04 25.19
C GLU A 137 -2.39 4.06 25.15
#